data_AF-A0A0C3S8K5-F1
#
_entry.id   AF-A0A0C3S8K5-F1
#
_cell.length_a   1.000
_cell.length_b   1.000
_cell.length_c   1.000
_cell.angle_alpha   90.00
_cell.angle_beta   90.00
_cell.angle_gamma   90.00
#
_symmetry.space_group_name_H-M   'P 1'
#
loop_
_entity.id
_entity.type
_entity.pdbx_description
1 polymer ?
#
loop_
_entity_poly.entity_id
_entity_poly.type
_entity_poly.pdbx_seq_one_letter_code
_entity_poly.pdbx_strand_id
1 'polypeptide(L)'
;MPNHQTAARALSTAQERKLVDFVEDRFLELTRNYKKRSDPSSTVPTLSCYLTSSHTLLSFILQIPPVQPSSFLRVTFLLRLTSEVMGAITGYQPAAAGLPQLLSWLNDLDRGWLAVLRSQAWDPDAREGVDVPQQTDALHGDTGGAMRSPMTQTERARLRSLLISGTGRLEEWLVELDTGGQDYTAVLQTMDLQQGFDDLFAGTLTEMGSLNGVMNVHEGMEGTC
;
A
#
# COMPACT_ATOMS: atom_id res chain seq x y z
N MET A 1 -12.95 -26.56 15.99
CA MET A 1 -12.30 -26.65 14.66
C MET A 1 -10.84 -26.26 14.86
N PRO A 2 -9.87 -27.12 14.54
CA PRO A 2 -8.46 -26.80 14.79
C PRO A 2 -8.00 -25.73 13.80
N ASN A 3 -7.52 -24.61 14.35
CA ASN A 3 -6.99 -23.47 13.62
C ASN A 3 -5.59 -23.86 13.13
N HIS A 4 -5.46 -24.31 11.88
CA HIS A 4 -4.16 -24.55 11.26
C HIS A 4 -3.51 -23.18 10.93
N GLN A 5 -3.00 -22.51 11.96
CA GLN A 5 -2.08 -21.39 11.79
C GLN A 5 -0.82 -21.94 11.11
N THR A 6 -0.78 -21.80 9.79
CA THR A 6 0.36 -22.24 8.99
C THR A 6 1.45 -21.19 9.17
N ALA A 7 2.56 -21.57 9.80
CA ALA A 7 3.70 -20.68 9.98
C ALA A 7 4.14 -20.12 8.61
N ALA A 8 4.32 -18.80 8.51
CA ALA A 8 4.71 -18.17 7.25
C ALA A 8 6.14 -18.59 6.90
N ARG A 9 6.29 -19.29 5.77
CA ARG A 9 7.56 -19.75 5.25
C ARG A 9 7.99 -18.85 4.10
N ALA A 10 9.27 -18.49 4.07
CA ALA A 10 9.85 -17.76 2.96
C ALA A 10 9.75 -18.56 1.66
N LEU A 11 9.62 -17.86 0.55
CA LEU A 11 9.62 -18.47 -0.77
C LEU A 11 11.01 -19.02 -1.07
N SER A 12 11.09 -20.13 -1.81
CA SER A 12 12.35 -20.58 -2.40
C SER A 12 12.81 -19.58 -3.47
N THR A 13 14.12 -19.51 -3.74
CA THR A 13 14.67 -18.62 -4.79
C THR A 13 14.01 -18.82 -6.16
N ALA A 14 13.64 -20.06 -6.50
CA ALA A 14 12.92 -20.35 -7.75
C ALA A 14 11.48 -19.80 -7.74
N GLN A 15 10.80 -19.81 -6.59
CA GLN A 15 9.50 -19.19 -6.43
C GLN A 15 9.60 -17.66 -6.47
N GLU A 16 10.60 -17.07 -5.81
CA GLU A 16 10.85 -15.62 -5.86
C GLU A 16 11.10 -15.13 -7.28
N ARG A 17 11.92 -15.85 -8.06
CA ARG A 17 12.16 -15.50 -9.46
C ARG A 17 10.87 -15.51 -10.29
N LYS A 18 10.08 -16.58 -10.20
CA LYS A 18 8.79 -16.68 -10.89
C LYS A 18 7.81 -15.61 -10.44
N LEU A 19 7.83 -15.28 -9.15
CA LEU A 19 7.00 -14.21 -8.59
C LEU A 19 7.38 -12.86 -9.17
N VAL A 20 8.68 -12.55 -9.21
CA VAL A 20 9.20 -11.31 -9.81
C VAL A 20 8.78 -11.23 -11.28
N ASP A 21 9.04 -12.28 -12.08
CA ASP A 21 8.67 -12.32 -13.49
C ASP A 21 7.16 -12.07 -13.69
N PHE A 22 6.32 -12.76 -12.90
CA PHE A 22 4.87 -12.59 -12.97
C PHE A 22 4.41 -11.18 -12.58
N VAL A 23 4.91 -10.63 -11.48
CA VAL A 23 4.52 -9.29 -10.99
C VAL A 23 4.97 -8.20 -11.97
N GLU A 24 6.17 -8.31 -12.52
CA GLU A 24 6.69 -7.40 -13.54
C GLU A 24 5.83 -7.42 -14.81
N ASP A 25 5.46 -8.60 -15.30
CA ASP A 25 4.56 -8.75 -16.45
C ASP A 25 3.19 -8.09 -16.18
N ARG A 26 2.64 -8.25 -14.96
CA ARG A 26 1.37 -7.63 -14.57
C ARG A 26 1.46 -6.11 -14.49
N PHE A 27 2.55 -5.56 -13.95
CA PHE A 27 2.80 -4.12 -13.97
C PHE A 27 2.91 -3.57 -15.40
N LEU A 28 3.64 -4.27 -16.27
CA LEU A 28 3.79 -3.89 -17.67
C LEU A 28 2.43 -3.88 -18.39
N GLU A 29 1.62 -4.91 -18.20
CA GLU A 29 0.28 -5.00 -18.76
C GLU A 29 -0.61 -3.87 -18.27
N LEU A 30 -0.66 -3.63 -16.94
CA LEU A 30 -1.44 -2.56 -16.33
C LEU A 30 -1.01 -1.18 -16.87
N THR A 31 0.30 -0.90 -16.91
CA THR A 31 0.85 0.34 -17.44
C THR A 31 0.51 0.54 -18.92
N ARG A 32 0.62 -0.52 -19.73
CA ARG A 32 0.30 -0.47 -21.16
C ARG A 32 -1.17 -0.14 -21.38
N ASN A 33 -2.06 -0.82 -20.65
CA ASN A 33 -3.51 -0.60 -20.77
C ASN A 33 -3.89 0.81 -20.26
N TYR A 34 -3.27 1.29 -19.18
CA TYR A 34 -3.47 2.66 -18.69
C TYR A 34 -3.03 3.73 -19.70
N LYS A 35 -1.84 3.57 -20.30
CA LYS A 35 -1.36 4.50 -21.34
C LYS A 35 -2.27 4.51 -22.56
N LYS A 36 -2.92 3.38 -22.86
CA LYS A 36 -3.89 3.22 -23.95
C LYS A 36 -5.34 3.37 -23.50
N ARG A 37 -5.64 3.92 -22.31
CA ARG A 37 -7.01 3.93 -21.75
C ARG A 37 -8.10 4.53 -22.65
N SER A 38 -7.74 5.44 -23.55
CA SER A 38 -8.68 6.02 -24.55
C SER A 38 -8.85 5.17 -25.81
N ASP A 39 -8.03 4.13 -25.99
CA ASP A 39 -8.10 3.20 -27.12
C ASP A 39 -9.14 2.10 -26.83
N PRO A 40 -10.01 1.74 -27.78
CA PRO A 40 -11.01 0.68 -27.62
C PRO A 40 -10.43 -0.69 -27.24
N SER A 41 -9.14 -0.94 -27.51
CA SER A 41 -8.45 -2.18 -27.15
C SER A 41 -7.98 -2.24 -25.69
N SER A 42 -8.07 -1.13 -24.94
CA SER A 42 -7.67 -1.11 -23.52
C SER A 42 -8.68 -1.86 -22.65
N THR A 43 -8.17 -2.67 -21.73
CA THR A 43 -8.96 -3.35 -20.71
C THR A 43 -9.24 -2.49 -19.47
N VAL A 44 -8.65 -1.29 -19.40
CA VAL A 44 -8.83 -0.35 -18.28
C VAL A 44 -9.28 1.04 -18.75
N PRO A 45 -10.37 1.15 -19.54
CA PRO A 45 -10.82 2.42 -20.10
C PRO A 45 -11.41 3.38 -19.05
N THR A 46 -11.89 2.84 -17.93
CA THR A 46 -12.47 3.60 -16.82
C THR A 46 -11.64 3.42 -15.54
N LEU A 47 -11.82 4.36 -14.60
CA LEU A 47 -11.23 4.25 -13.27
C LEU A 47 -11.64 2.93 -12.59
N SER A 48 -12.91 2.52 -12.72
CA SER A 48 -13.41 1.27 -12.13
C SER A 48 -12.69 0.02 -12.65
N CYS A 49 -12.49 -0.07 -13.98
CA CYS A 49 -11.75 -1.18 -14.59
C CYS A 49 -10.28 -1.17 -14.15
N TYR A 50 -9.67 0.01 -14.03
CA TYR A 50 -8.30 0.17 -13.56
C TYR A 50 -8.15 -0.28 -12.09
N LEU A 51 -9.00 0.20 -11.19
CA LEU A 51 -8.99 -0.15 -9.77
C LEU A 51 -9.20 -1.64 -9.55
N THR A 52 -10.10 -2.27 -10.31
CA THR A 52 -10.31 -3.74 -10.26
C THR A 52 -9.03 -4.49 -10.66
N SER A 53 -8.39 -4.05 -11.75
CA SER A 53 -7.17 -4.67 -12.26
C SER A 53 -5.99 -4.48 -11.30
N SER A 54 -5.81 -3.27 -10.76
CA SER A 54 -4.75 -2.96 -9.80
C SER A 54 -4.98 -3.62 -8.44
N HIS A 55 -6.24 -3.82 -8.02
CA HIS A 55 -6.57 -4.54 -6.78
C HIS A 55 -6.15 -6.00 -6.84
N THR A 56 -6.28 -6.65 -8.00
CA THR A 56 -5.79 -8.02 -8.19
C THR A 56 -4.28 -8.09 -7.93
N LEU A 57 -3.53 -7.08 -8.40
CA LEU A 57 -2.10 -6.97 -8.17
C LEU A 57 -1.77 -6.64 -6.71
N LEU A 58 -2.54 -5.74 -6.07
CA LEU A 58 -2.43 -5.43 -4.64
C LEU A 58 -2.57 -6.69 -3.78
N SER A 59 -3.67 -7.44 -3.97
CA SER A 59 -3.97 -8.66 -3.23
C SER A 59 -2.87 -9.72 -3.42
N PHE A 60 -2.32 -9.84 -4.63
CA PHE A 60 -1.22 -10.76 -4.90
C PHE A 60 0.08 -10.32 -4.18
N ILE A 61 0.44 -9.03 -4.23
CA ILE A 61 1.63 -8.49 -3.55
C ILE A 61 1.51 -8.68 -2.03
N LEU A 62 0.33 -8.46 -1.45
CA LEU A 62 0.12 -8.59 -0.02
C LEU A 62 0.21 -10.05 0.48
N GLN A 63 -0.02 -11.02 -0.40
CA GLN A 63 0.18 -12.45 -0.10
C GLN A 63 1.64 -12.90 -0.11
N ILE A 64 2.59 -12.04 -0.51
CA ILE A 64 4.02 -12.34 -0.38
C ILE A 64 4.36 -12.55 1.12
N PRO A 65 5.08 -13.62 1.50
CA PRO A 65 5.32 -13.91 2.91
C PRO A 65 6.01 -12.74 3.64
N PRO A 66 5.56 -12.37 4.86
CA PRO A 66 6.16 -11.31 5.68
C PRO A 66 7.45 -11.76 6.38
N VAL A 67 8.20 -12.68 5.77
CA VAL A 67 9.44 -13.26 6.30
C VAL A 67 10.56 -13.10 5.29
N GLN A 68 11.78 -12.87 5.78
CA GLN A 68 12.95 -12.69 4.93
C GLN A 68 13.33 -14.01 4.22
N PRO A 69 13.84 -13.94 2.97
CA PRO A 69 14.09 -12.74 2.17
C PRO A 69 12.85 -12.16 1.46
N SER A 70 11.76 -12.91 1.36
CA SER A 70 10.59 -12.55 0.53
C SER A 70 9.88 -11.26 0.96
N SER A 71 9.96 -10.89 2.24
CA SER A 71 9.40 -9.63 2.74
C SER A 71 9.97 -8.39 2.04
N PHE A 72 11.21 -8.44 1.55
CA PHE A 72 11.79 -7.33 0.78
C PHE A 72 11.07 -7.11 -0.56
N LEU A 73 10.70 -8.20 -1.25
CA LEU A 73 9.92 -8.13 -2.48
C LEU A 73 8.54 -7.53 -2.22
N ARG A 74 7.90 -7.90 -1.11
CA ARG A 74 6.60 -7.34 -0.70
C ARG A 74 6.66 -5.82 -0.56
N VAL A 75 7.64 -5.30 0.18
CA VAL A 75 7.83 -3.85 0.35
C VAL A 75 8.11 -3.18 -0.99
N THR A 76 9.02 -3.74 -1.78
CA THR A 76 9.44 -3.16 -3.07
C THR A 76 8.28 -3.04 -4.05
N PHE A 77 7.51 -4.12 -4.24
CA PHE A 77 6.38 -4.11 -5.16
C PHE A 77 5.21 -3.26 -4.65
N LEU A 78 4.96 -3.23 -3.34
CA LEU A 78 3.89 -2.40 -2.78
C LEU A 78 4.22 -0.91 -2.90
N LEU A 79 5.49 -0.51 -2.68
CA LEU A 79 5.97 0.86 -2.93
C LEU A 79 5.75 1.26 -4.38
N ARG A 80 6.09 0.37 -5.33
CA ARG A 80 5.88 0.60 -6.75
C ARG A 80 4.39 0.74 -7.09
N LEU A 81 3.56 -0.19 -6.64
CA LEU A 81 2.12 -0.16 -6.89
C LEU A 81 1.48 1.12 -6.36
N THR A 82 1.86 1.53 -5.14
CA THR A 82 1.40 2.80 -4.55
C THR A 82 1.77 3.97 -5.44
N SER A 83 3.02 4.05 -5.90
CA SER A 83 3.45 5.12 -6.79
C SER A 83 2.70 5.13 -8.14
N GLU A 84 2.48 3.95 -8.74
CA GLU A 84 1.81 3.85 -10.04
C GLU A 84 0.32 4.19 -9.93
N VAL A 85 -0.39 3.63 -8.95
CA VAL A 85 -1.83 3.85 -8.79
C VAL A 85 -2.14 5.30 -8.40
N MET A 86 -1.41 5.86 -7.42
CA MET A 86 -1.60 7.26 -7.01
C MET A 86 -1.30 8.24 -8.17
N GLY A 87 -0.45 7.86 -9.13
CA GLY A 87 -0.22 8.64 -10.34
C GLY A 87 -1.22 8.38 -11.47
N ALA A 88 -1.85 7.21 -11.52
CA ALA A 88 -2.76 6.81 -12.59
C ALA A 88 -4.21 7.25 -12.35
N ILE A 89 -4.65 7.32 -11.10
CA ILE A 89 -6.03 7.72 -10.73
C ILE A 89 -6.41 9.05 -11.40
N THR A 90 -5.52 10.05 -11.31
CA THR A 90 -5.76 11.39 -11.86
C THR A 90 -5.76 11.44 -13.40
N GLY A 91 -5.35 10.35 -14.06
CA GLY A 91 -5.45 10.21 -15.51
C GLY A 91 -6.87 9.88 -16.01
N TYR A 92 -7.79 9.55 -15.11
CA TYR A 92 -9.20 9.30 -15.40
C TYR A 92 -10.05 10.52 -15.05
N GLN A 93 -11.19 10.69 -15.71
CA GLN A 93 -12.15 11.74 -15.35
C GLN A 93 -12.80 11.40 -14.00
N PRO A 94 -12.85 12.35 -13.03
CA PRO A 94 -13.55 12.14 -11.78
C PRO A 94 -15.05 12.00 -12.02
N ALA A 95 -15.64 10.96 -11.45
CA ALA A 95 -17.07 10.70 -11.53
C ALA A 95 -17.58 10.20 -10.19
N ALA A 96 -18.68 10.79 -9.69
CA ALA A 96 -19.23 10.48 -8.37
C ALA A 96 -19.47 8.98 -8.19
N ALA A 97 -19.97 8.30 -9.24
CA ALA A 97 -20.22 6.86 -9.22
C ALA A 97 -18.98 5.99 -8.93
N GLY A 98 -17.77 6.48 -9.22
CA GLY A 98 -16.52 5.76 -8.98
C GLY A 98 -15.88 6.01 -7.61
N LEU A 99 -16.31 7.05 -6.89
CA LEU A 99 -15.69 7.48 -5.63
C LEU A 99 -15.79 6.43 -4.51
N PRO A 100 -16.92 5.72 -4.30
CA PRO A 100 -16.99 4.67 -3.28
C PRO A 100 -15.99 3.53 -3.54
N GLN A 101 -15.82 3.13 -4.80
CA GLN A 101 -14.86 2.08 -5.18
C GLN A 101 -13.42 2.56 -4.98
N LEU A 102 -13.12 3.80 -5.34
CA LEU A 102 -11.82 4.41 -5.12
C LEU A 102 -11.48 4.44 -3.62
N LEU A 103 -12.40 4.92 -2.79
CA LEU A 103 -12.21 4.98 -1.34
C LEU A 103 -11.99 3.57 -0.76
N SER A 104 -12.80 2.59 -1.15
CA SER A 104 -12.59 1.19 -0.73
C SER A 104 -11.22 0.66 -1.13
N TRP A 105 -10.74 0.99 -2.33
CA TRP A 105 -9.43 0.57 -2.80
C TRP A 105 -8.30 1.22 -1.98
N LEU A 106 -8.41 2.52 -1.70
CA LEU A 106 -7.42 3.26 -0.89
C LEU A 106 -7.39 2.75 0.57
N ASN A 107 -8.55 2.40 1.14
CA ASN A 107 -8.63 1.78 2.47
C ASN A 107 -7.98 0.39 2.50
N ASP A 108 -8.12 -0.40 1.44
CA ASP A 108 -7.41 -1.68 1.32
C ASP A 108 -5.89 -1.47 1.19
N LEU A 109 -5.46 -0.42 0.48
CA LEU A 109 -4.05 -0.06 0.38
C LEU A 109 -3.49 0.37 1.74
N ASP A 110 -4.21 1.20 2.51
CA ASP A 110 -3.80 1.61 3.86
C ASP A 110 -3.67 0.40 4.80
N ARG A 111 -4.68 -0.47 4.84
CA ARG A 111 -4.63 -1.72 5.62
C ARG A 111 -3.51 -2.64 5.17
N GLY A 112 -3.25 -2.72 3.87
CA GLY A 112 -2.14 -3.49 3.31
C GLY A 112 -0.79 -2.97 3.78
N TRP A 113 -0.61 -1.64 3.82
CA TRP A 113 0.60 -1.01 4.35
C TRP A 113 0.77 -1.22 5.85
N LEU A 114 -0.30 -1.10 6.64
CA LEU A 114 -0.29 -1.44 8.06
C LEU A 114 0.18 -2.88 8.30
N ALA A 115 -0.34 -3.84 7.54
CA ALA A 115 0.08 -5.24 7.62
C ALA A 115 1.57 -5.40 7.29
N VAL A 116 2.08 -4.68 6.29
CA VAL A 116 3.51 -4.68 5.93
C VAL A 116 4.38 -4.09 7.04
N LEU A 117 4.01 -2.93 7.57
CA LEU A 117 4.75 -2.24 8.63
C LEU A 117 4.84 -3.10 9.91
N ARG A 118 3.79 -3.87 10.20
CA ARG A 118 3.69 -4.78 11.34
C ARG A 118 4.27 -6.17 11.08
N SER A 119 4.78 -6.44 9.88
CA SER A 119 5.26 -7.77 9.46
C SER A 119 4.20 -8.87 9.61
N GLN A 120 2.95 -8.55 9.31
CA GLN A 120 1.79 -9.45 9.37
C GLN A 120 1.55 -10.14 8.02
N ALA A 121 0.97 -11.34 8.07
CA ALA A 121 0.41 -11.95 6.87
C ALA A 121 -0.86 -11.18 6.46
N TRP A 122 -1.25 -11.30 5.19
CA TRP A 122 -2.49 -10.71 4.70
C TRP A 122 -3.56 -11.78 4.58
N ASP A 123 -4.72 -11.54 5.16
CA ASP A 123 -5.93 -12.32 4.91
C ASP A 123 -6.71 -11.70 3.74
N PRO A 124 -6.79 -12.35 2.58
CA PRO A 124 -7.48 -11.81 1.42
C PRO A 124 -9.00 -11.77 1.56
N ASP A 125 -9.58 -12.61 2.43
CA ASP A 125 -11.02 -12.70 2.65
C ASP A 125 -11.47 -11.61 3.63
N ALA A 126 -10.75 -11.47 4.75
CA ALA A 126 -11.01 -10.42 5.74
C ALA A 126 -10.47 -9.03 5.30
N ARG A 127 -9.51 -8.99 4.38
CA ARG A 127 -8.77 -7.79 3.95
C ARG A 127 -8.05 -7.10 5.10
N GLU A 128 -7.39 -7.90 5.93
CA GLU A 128 -6.73 -7.43 7.15
C GLU A 128 -5.38 -8.12 7.38
N GLY A 129 -4.53 -7.48 8.17
CA GLY A 129 -3.27 -8.04 8.63
C GLY A 129 -3.51 -9.04 9.76
N VAL A 130 -2.96 -10.25 9.64
CA VAL A 130 -3.05 -11.31 10.64
C VAL A 130 -1.66 -11.63 11.19
N ASP A 131 -1.56 -11.71 12.52
CA ASP A 131 -0.33 -12.10 13.18
C ASP A 131 0.05 -13.54 12.83
N VAL A 132 1.30 -13.71 12.39
CA VAL A 132 1.87 -15.02 12.11
C VAL A 132 2.57 -15.53 13.38
N PRO A 133 2.23 -16.75 13.87
CA PRO A 133 2.97 -17.36 14.96
C PRO A 133 4.44 -17.53 14.56
N GLN A 134 5.33 -17.01 15.38
CA GLN A 134 6.75 -17.11 15.17
C GLN A 134 7.15 -18.58 15.31
N GLN A 135 7.67 -19.19 14.24
CA GLN A 135 8.47 -20.42 14.38
C GLN A 135 9.72 -20.02 15.17
N THR A 136 9.61 -20.15 16.49
CA THR A 136 10.77 -20.24 17.36
C THR A 136 11.43 -21.56 17.01
N ASP A 137 12.54 -21.51 16.28
CA ASP A 137 13.45 -22.65 16.19
C ASP A 137 13.93 -22.95 17.61
N ALA A 138 13.21 -23.84 18.30
CA ALA A 138 13.48 -24.30 19.66
C ALA A 138 14.67 -25.27 19.73
N LEU A 139 15.56 -25.25 18.74
CA LEU A 139 16.72 -26.12 18.65
C LEU A 139 17.89 -25.30 18.13
N HIS A 140 18.78 -24.95 19.06
CA HIS A 140 20.07 -24.24 18.93
C HIS A 140 20.01 -22.82 19.52
N GLY A 141 20.49 -22.73 20.77
CA GLY A 141 20.84 -21.48 21.41
C GLY A 141 21.98 -20.81 20.67
N ASP A 142 21.63 -20.05 19.64
CA ASP A 142 22.50 -19.04 19.07
C ASP A 142 21.70 -17.75 18.89
N THR A 143 22.23 -16.70 19.47
CA THR A 143 21.72 -15.33 19.52
C THR A 143 21.57 -14.76 18.11
N GLY A 144 20.40 -14.93 17.51
CA GLY A 144 20.10 -14.40 16.18
C GLY A 144 18.61 -14.46 15.89
N GLY A 145 17.79 -13.86 16.76
CA GLY A 145 16.35 -13.74 16.55
C GLY A 145 16.08 -13.30 15.12
N ALA A 146 15.42 -14.17 14.34
CA ALA A 146 15.08 -13.97 12.95
C ALA A 146 14.61 -12.53 12.77
N MET A 147 15.49 -11.70 12.17
CA MET A 147 15.29 -10.26 12.08
C MET A 147 14.00 -10.02 11.32
N ARG A 148 12.92 -9.76 12.06
CA ARG A 148 11.88 -8.83 11.63
C ARG A 148 12.66 -7.53 11.40
N SER A 149 13.25 -7.35 10.23
CA SER A 149 13.70 -6.03 9.82
C SER A 149 12.46 -5.35 9.27
N PRO A 150 11.74 -4.57 10.10
CA PRO A 150 10.72 -3.68 9.58
C PRO A 150 11.39 -2.82 8.52
N MET A 151 10.65 -2.57 7.45
CA MET A 151 10.94 -1.58 6.40
C MET A 151 11.93 -0.49 6.85
N THR A 152 13.01 -0.33 6.09
CA THR A 152 14.11 0.59 6.40
C THR A 152 13.61 2.03 6.53
N GLN A 153 14.37 2.87 7.22
CA GLN A 153 14.00 4.28 7.37
C GLN A 153 13.86 5.00 6.02
N THR A 154 14.71 4.66 5.04
CA THR A 154 14.63 5.19 3.68
C THR A 154 13.34 4.78 2.97
N GLU A 155 12.95 3.51 3.09
CA GLU A 155 11.69 3.02 2.54
C GLU A 155 10.49 3.70 3.21
N ARG A 156 10.50 3.87 4.55
CA ARG A 156 9.47 4.61 5.30
C ARG A 156 9.36 6.06 4.83
N ALA A 157 10.49 6.76 4.68
CA ALA A 157 10.53 8.12 4.16
C ALA A 157 9.96 8.20 2.73
N ARG A 158 10.28 7.21 1.89
CA ARG A 158 9.74 7.11 0.52
C ARG A 158 8.23 6.89 0.52
N LEU A 159 7.72 5.95 1.32
CA LEU A 159 6.28 5.70 1.45
C LEU A 159 5.55 6.95 1.91
N ARG A 160 6.04 7.60 2.98
CA ARG A 160 5.46 8.85 3.48
C ARG A 160 5.34 9.92 2.40
N SER A 161 6.42 10.13 1.63
CA SER A 161 6.42 11.10 0.53
C SER A 161 5.39 10.74 -0.56
N LEU A 162 5.30 9.46 -0.93
CA LEU A 162 4.32 8.97 -1.90
C LEU A 162 2.87 9.18 -1.44
N LEU A 163 2.58 8.91 -0.16
CA LEU A 163 1.23 9.07 0.39
C LEU A 163 0.83 10.55 0.45
N ILE A 164 1.67 11.42 1.01
CA ILE A 164 1.38 12.85 1.14
C ILE A 164 1.23 13.51 -0.23
N SER A 165 2.15 13.24 -1.17
CA SER A 165 2.04 13.79 -2.53
C SER A 165 0.88 13.17 -3.30
N GLY A 166 0.57 11.89 -3.04
CA GLY A 166 -0.55 11.19 -3.64
C GLY A 166 -1.90 11.77 -3.20
N THR A 167 -2.10 12.00 -1.90
CA THR A 167 -3.34 12.58 -1.38
C THR A 167 -3.55 14.01 -1.88
N GLY A 168 -2.50 14.84 -1.90
CA GLY A 168 -2.61 16.20 -2.46
C GLY A 168 -3.04 16.20 -3.93
N ARG A 169 -2.46 15.34 -4.77
CA ARG A 169 -2.90 15.19 -6.18
C ARG A 169 -4.32 14.66 -6.30
N LEU A 170 -4.76 13.82 -5.37
CA LEU A 170 -6.10 13.28 -5.35
C LEU A 170 -7.12 14.36 -4.97
N GLU A 171 -6.81 15.20 -3.99
CA GLU A 171 -7.62 16.37 -3.63
C GLU A 171 -7.77 17.33 -4.80
N GLU A 172 -6.67 17.68 -5.47
CA GLU A 172 -6.69 18.50 -6.70
C GLU A 172 -7.57 17.88 -7.79
N TRP A 173 -7.48 16.56 -7.97
CA TRP A 173 -8.30 15.84 -8.93
C TRP A 173 -9.80 15.80 -8.55
N LEU A 174 -10.13 15.75 -7.27
CA LEU A 174 -11.52 15.81 -6.79
C LEU A 174 -12.16 17.18 -7.02
N VAL A 175 -11.37 18.27 -7.09
CA VAL A 175 -11.87 19.60 -7.46
C VAL A 175 -12.43 19.62 -8.89
N GLU A 176 -11.96 18.75 -9.78
CA GLU A 176 -12.44 18.62 -11.15
C GLU A 176 -13.74 17.80 -11.28
N LEU A 177 -14.29 17.28 -10.16
CA LEU A 177 -15.54 16.52 -10.16
C LEU A 177 -16.69 17.37 -10.72
N ASP A 178 -17.50 16.79 -11.61
CA ASP A 178 -18.73 17.44 -12.06
C ASP A 178 -19.77 17.43 -10.93
N THR A 179 -19.82 18.53 -10.19
CA THR A 179 -20.70 18.74 -9.04
C THR A 179 -21.96 19.53 -9.39
N GLY A 180 -22.20 19.85 -10.67
CA GLY A 180 -23.30 20.72 -11.06
C GLY A 180 -23.23 22.13 -10.42
N GLY A 181 -22.02 22.60 -10.08
CA GLY A 181 -21.78 23.90 -9.45
C GLY A 181 -21.72 23.89 -7.91
N GLN A 182 -21.75 22.72 -7.28
CA GLN A 182 -21.53 22.56 -5.83
C GLN A 182 -20.05 22.36 -5.50
N ASP A 183 -19.68 22.50 -4.22
CA ASP A 183 -18.35 22.09 -3.77
C ASP A 183 -18.27 20.54 -3.76
N TYR A 184 -17.13 19.96 -4.16
CA TYR A 184 -16.94 18.51 -4.17
C TYR A 184 -17.07 17.92 -2.76
N THR A 185 -16.72 18.70 -1.72
CA THR A 185 -16.91 18.32 -0.31
C THR A 185 -18.39 18.06 0.01
N ALA A 186 -19.31 18.85 -0.53
CA ALA A 186 -20.75 18.66 -0.34
C ALA A 186 -21.26 17.38 -1.04
N VAL A 187 -20.69 17.04 -2.21
CA VAL A 187 -20.97 15.77 -2.89
C VAL A 187 -20.47 14.59 -2.05
N LEU A 188 -19.24 14.67 -1.52
CA LEU A 188 -18.69 13.64 -0.64
C LEU A 188 -19.51 13.47 0.64
N GLN A 189 -20.00 14.55 1.24
CA GLN A 189 -20.90 14.52 2.40
C GLN A 189 -22.21 13.82 2.07
N THR A 190 -22.82 14.17 0.94
CA THR A 190 -24.09 13.58 0.51
C THR A 190 -23.97 12.07 0.29
N MET A 191 -22.78 11.60 -0.08
CA MET A 191 -22.47 10.19 -0.29
C MET A 191 -21.92 9.48 0.95
N ASP A 192 -21.80 10.16 2.10
CA ASP A 192 -21.17 9.65 3.33
C ASP A 192 -19.72 9.17 3.13
N LEU A 193 -18.98 9.84 2.22
CA LEU A 193 -17.59 9.50 1.88
C LEU A 193 -16.57 10.46 2.49
N GLN A 194 -17.00 11.65 2.95
CA GLN A 194 -16.08 12.72 3.35
C GLN A 194 -15.08 12.24 4.41
N GLN A 195 -15.56 11.64 5.51
CA GLN A 195 -14.70 11.18 6.59
C GLN A 195 -13.64 10.18 6.11
N GLY A 196 -13.99 9.30 5.18
CA GLY A 196 -13.04 8.33 4.64
C GLY A 196 -11.96 8.97 3.77
N PHE A 197 -12.28 10.05 3.04
CA PHE A 197 -11.28 10.83 2.31
C PHE A 197 -10.40 11.66 3.26
N ASP A 198 -10.98 12.23 4.32
CA ASP A 198 -10.26 13.02 5.32
C ASP A 198 -9.28 12.14 6.14
N ASP A 199 -9.64 10.88 6.40
CA ASP A 199 -8.83 9.92 7.16
C ASP A 199 -7.88 9.08 6.28
N LEU A 200 -7.70 9.42 4.99
CA LEU A 200 -6.87 8.63 4.08
C LEU A 200 -5.46 8.45 4.62
N PHE A 201 -5.06 7.18 4.72
CA PHE A 201 -3.76 6.75 5.21
C PHE A 201 -3.38 7.19 6.63
N ALA A 202 -4.35 7.66 7.43
CA ALA A 202 -4.10 8.05 8.81
C ALA A 202 -3.43 6.91 9.60
N GLY A 203 -3.92 5.68 9.44
CA GLY A 203 -3.35 4.49 10.08
C GLY A 203 -1.88 4.29 9.72
N THR A 204 -1.56 4.21 8.43
CA THR A 204 -0.17 4.03 7.95
C THR A 204 0.75 5.17 8.39
N LEU A 205 0.29 6.43 8.32
CA LEU A 205 1.08 7.59 8.73
C LEU A 205 1.34 7.62 10.23
N THR A 206 0.35 7.25 11.05
CA THR A 206 0.50 7.12 12.51
C THR A 206 1.48 6.00 12.87
N GLU A 207 1.37 4.83 12.22
CA GLU A 207 2.27 3.68 12.43
C GLU A 207 3.73 4.01 12.05
N MET A 208 3.95 4.89 11.05
CA MET A 208 5.27 5.39 10.70
C MET A 208 5.82 6.45 11.66
N GLY A 209 5.08 6.82 12.71
CA GLY A 209 5.52 7.76 13.75
C GLY A 209 5.26 9.23 13.43
N SER A 210 4.25 9.54 12.62
CA SER A 210 3.94 10.91 12.22
C SER A 210 3.14 11.70 13.26
N LEU A 211 3.78 12.09 14.37
CA LEU A 211 3.40 13.30 15.14
C LEU A 211 4.38 13.68 16.28
N ASN A 212 5.52 13.03 16.44
CA ASN A 212 6.54 13.50 17.38
C ASN A 212 7.73 14.06 16.61
N GLY A 213 7.70 15.39 16.45
CA GLY A 213 8.86 16.20 16.13
C GLY A 213 9.92 16.13 17.24
N VAL A 214 10.52 14.96 17.41
CA VAL A 214 11.84 14.83 18.02
C VAL A 214 12.81 14.68 16.86
N MET A 215 13.03 15.80 16.16
CA MET A 215 14.38 16.03 15.67
C MET A 215 15.28 15.82 16.88
N ASN A 216 16.17 14.85 16.80
CA ASN A 216 17.31 14.76 17.71
C ASN A 216 17.92 16.16 17.77
N VAL A 217 17.68 16.86 18.89
CA VAL A 217 18.54 17.94 19.33
C VAL A 217 19.89 17.27 19.43
N HIS A 218 20.78 17.60 18.50
CA HIS A 218 22.19 17.29 18.61
C HIS A 218 22.64 18.02 19.87
N GLU A 219 22.67 17.28 20.97
CA GLU A 219 23.12 17.74 22.27
C GLU A 219 24.54 18.27 22.08
N GLY A 220 24.71 19.53 22.46
CA GLY A 220 25.93 20.28 22.26
C GLY A 220 27.12 19.52 22.82
N MET A 221 28.17 19.46 22.00
CA MET A 221 29.48 18.99 22.41
C MET A 221 29.99 20.00 23.46
N GLU A 222 29.74 19.69 24.74
CA GLU A 222 30.29 20.44 25.87
C GLU A 222 31.81 20.37 25.82
N GLY A 223 32.42 21.53 26.01
CA GLY A 223 33.87 21.70 25.97
C GLY A 223 34.57 20.85 27.01
N THR A 224 35.73 20.35 26.60
CA THR A 224 36.81 20.03 27.55
C THR A 224 37.97 20.93 27.23
N CYS A 225 38.37 21.67 28.26
CA CYS A 225 39.55 22.51 28.34
C CYS A 225 40.85 21.74 28.04
#